data_AF-A0A8A7KHR8-F1
#
_entry.id   AF-A0A8A7KHR8-F1
#
_cell.length_a   1.000
_cell.length_b   1.000
_cell.length_c   1.000
_cell.angle_alpha   90.00
_cell.angle_beta   90.00
_cell.angle_gamma   90.00
#
_symmetry.space_group_name_H-M   'P 1'
#
loop_
_entity.id
_entity.type
_entity.pdbx_description
1 polymer ?
#
loop_
_entity_poly.entity_id
_entity_poly.type
_entity_poly.pdbx_seq_one_letter_code
_entity_poly.pdbx_strand_id
1 'polypeptide(L)'
;MISSYDYEEYAGEAYLPPSGEHFFGTNIMGKDVFTRTVYGLRSTLMVGFVAGTMATLIGCIIGFLAGYYGGRLFDEFLMMFTNIFIVIPQLALLIVISAFLEVRGTLVMSVIVAATAWPWLARAVRSQTLSLRNQEYVNLSRISSLKVSKILREDIASNMFSYVFMAYIQQFNGTMLAGNSPTKGVSLGLVMQKETNGIQKKYKCPGLIIRSYLMSY
;
A
#
# COMPACT_ATOMS: atom_id res chain seq x y z
N MET A 1 3.04 2.77 26.39
CA MET A 1 2.09 1.89 25.67
C MET A 1 0.91 2.79 25.29
N ILE A 2 0.51 2.89 24.02
CA ILE A 2 -0.49 3.88 23.54
C ILE A 2 -1.91 3.58 24.07
N SER A 3 -2.15 2.36 24.57
CA SER A 3 -3.30 1.99 25.39
C SER A 3 -2.88 1.02 26.50
N SER A 4 -3.72 0.89 27.52
CA SER A 4 -3.49 0.01 28.69
C SER A 4 -3.79 -1.46 28.42
N TYR A 5 -4.38 -1.80 27.27
CA TYR A 5 -4.89 -3.12 26.93
C TYR A 5 -4.11 -3.73 25.75
N ASP A 6 -3.94 -5.05 25.72
CA ASP A 6 -3.46 -5.75 24.52
C ASP A 6 -4.57 -5.83 23.46
N TYR A 7 -4.21 -5.99 22.18
CA TYR A 7 -5.17 -5.93 21.06
C TYR A 7 -6.19 -7.09 21.05
N GLU A 8 -5.86 -8.21 21.71
CA GLU A 8 -6.77 -9.35 21.92
C GLU A 8 -7.46 -9.35 23.28
N GLU A 9 -7.06 -8.45 24.18
CA GLU A 9 -7.55 -8.44 25.55
C GLU A 9 -8.97 -7.86 25.63
N TYR A 10 -9.75 -8.41 26.53
CA TYR A 10 -11.09 -7.94 26.84
C TYR A 10 -10.96 -6.70 27.74
N ALA A 11 -11.37 -5.55 27.23
CA ALA A 11 -11.19 -4.26 27.88
C ALA A 11 -12.42 -3.85 28.73
N GLY A 12 -13.59 -4.46 28.49
CA GLY A 12 -14.82 -4.17 29.24
C GLY A 12 -16.05 -4.92 28.71
N GLU A 13 -17.24 -4.46 29.09
CA GLU A 13 -18.50 -4.97 28.56
C GLU A 13 -18.62 -4.75 27.04
N ALA A 14 -19.39 -5.59 26.37
CA ALA A 14 -19.63 -5.45 24.93
C ALA A 14 -20.47 -4.21 24.62
N TYR A 15 -20.10 -3.48 23.55
CA TYR A 15 -20.81 -2.30 23.05
C TYR A 15 -20.88 -1.09 24.00
N LEU A 16 -19.85 -0.89 24.81
CA LEU A 16 -19.72 0.35 25.56
C LEU A 16 -19.60 1.54 24.58
N PRO A 17 -20.35 2.63 24.83
CA PRO A 17 -20.20 3.84 24.03
C PRO A 17 -18.80 4.47 24.24
N PRO A 18 -18.38 5.37 23.34
CA PRO A 18 -17.14 6.13 23.51
C PRO A 18 -17.06 6.79 24.90
N SER A 19 -15.98 6.52 25.63
CA SER A 19 -15.72 7.04 26.98
C SER A 19 -14.26 7.45 27.12
N GLY A 20 -13.91 8.13 28.22
CA GLY A 20 -12.52 8.50 28.51
C GLY A 20 -11.57 7.30 28.67
N GLU A 21 -12.11 6.13 29.03
CA GLU A 21 -11.38 4.86 29.12
C GLU A 21 -11.38 4.07 27.80
N HIS A 22 -12.42 4.23 26.99
CA HIS A 22 -12.53 3.61 25.66
C HIS A 22 -12.87 4.68 24.62
N PHE A 23 -11.85 5.34 24.05
CA PHE A 23 -12.03 6.48 23.14
C PHE A 23 -12.99 6.20 21.97
N PHE A 24 -13.01 4.97 21.45
CA PHE A 24 -13.92 4.53 20.38
C PHE A 24 -14.96 3.50 20.85
N GLY A 25 -15.07 3.27 22.16
CA GLY A 25 -15.92 2.23 22.74
C GLY A 25 -15.35 0.82 22.56
N THR A 26 -16.16 -0.17 22.93
CA THR A 26 -15.80 -1.60 22.83
C THR A 26 -16.60 -2.31 21.75
N ASN A 27 -16.00 -3.34 21.17
CA ASN A 27 -16.64 -4.16 20.15
C ASN A 27 -17.65 -5.16 20.73
N ILE A 28 -18.20 -6.02 19.85
CA ILE A 28 -19.15 -7.08 20.21
C ILE A 28 -18.60 -8.08 21.23
N MET A 29 -17.28 -8.20 21.31
CA MET A 29 -16.58 -9.08 22.25
C MET A 29 -16.16 -8.34 23.51
N GLY A 30 -16.28 -7.01 23.61
CA GLY A 30 -15.78 -6.23 24.75
C GLY A 30 -14.31 -5.77 24.60
N LYS A 31 -13.75 -5.82 23.39
CA LYS A 31 -12.37 -5.34 23.11
C LYS A 31 -12.38 -3.87 22.71
N ASP A 32 -11.37 -3.12 23.14
CA ASP A 32 -11.24 -1.69 22.82
C ASP A 32 -10.97 -1.46 21.32
N VAL A 33 -11.87 -0.72 20.66
CA VAL A 33 -11.79 -0.42 19.23
C VAL A 33 -10.62 0.52 18.92
N PHE A 34 -10.27 1.42 19.84
CA PHE A 34 -9.15 2.35 19.66
C PHE A 34 -7.82 1.60 19.58
N THR A 35 -7.54 0.73 20.54
CA THR A 35 -6.34 -0.12 20.56
C THR A 35 -6.20 -0.90 19.26
N ARG A 36 -7.26 -1.60 18.83
CA ARG A 36 -7.23 -2.39 17.58
C ARG A 36 -6.98 -1.54 16.35
N THR A 37 -7.53 -0.33 16.30
CA THR A 37 -7.32 0.62 15.20
C THR A 37 -5.86 1.06 15.11
N VAL A 38 -5.25 1.43 16.24
CA VAL A 38 -3.84 1.85 16.30
C VAL A 38 -2.90 0.70 15.89
N TYR A 39 -3.14 -0.51 16.41
CA TYR A 39 -2.38 -1.70 16.01
C TYR A 39 -2.57 -2.03 14.53
N GLY A 40 -3.79 -1.87 14.02
CA GLY A 40 -4.14 -2.00 12.59
C GLY A 40 -3.38 -1.04 11.70
N LEU A 41 -3.29 0.22 12.12
CA LEU A 41 -2.60 1.29 11.40
C LEU A 41 -1.10 1.00 11.23
N ARG A 42 -0.42 0.48 12.26
CA ARG A 42 1.02 0.17 12.19
C ARG A 42 1.33 -0.80 11.06
N SER A 43 0.53 -1.86 10.90
CA SER A 43 0.75 -2.86 9.86
C SER A 43 0.51 -2.28 8.47
N THR A 44 -0.58 -1.52 8.28
CA THR A 44 -0.93 -0.86 7.02
C THR A 44 0.12 0.17 6.59
N LEU A 45 0.64 0.98 7.52
CA LEU A 45 1.70 1.94 7.24
C LEU A 45 3.02 1.25 6.86
N MET A 46 3.36 0.15 7.54
CA MET A 46 4.57 -0.61 7.22
C MET A 46 4.51 -1.21 5.82
N VAL A 47 3.36 -1.77 5.43
CA VAL A 47 3.15 -2.29 4.06
C VAL A 47 3.23 -1.17 3.04
N GLY A 48 2.50 -0.07 3.25
CA GLY A 48 2.50 1.06 2.32
C GLY A 48 3.89 1.67 2.13
N PHE A 49 4.67 1.76 3.21
CA PHE A 49 6.04 2.27 3.15
C PHE A 49 6.95 1.33 2.36
N VAL A 50 7.06 0.07 2.78
CA VAL A 50 7.99 -0.90 2.15
C VAL A 50 7.59 -1.15 0.69
N ALA A 51 6.31 -1.43 0.44
CA ALA A 51 5.83 -1.71 -0.91
C ALA A 51 5.92 -0.47 -1.80
N GLY A 52 5.55 0.70 -1.28
CA GLY A 52 5.63 1.98 -1.98
C GLY A 52 7.06 2.29 -2.39
N THR A 53 8.02 2.21 -1.46
CA THR A 53 9.44 2.47 -1.76
C THR A 53 9.97 1.49 -2.80
N MET A 54 9.70 0.19 -2.66
CA MET A 54 10.16 -0.81 -3.62
C MET A 54 9.57 -0.59 -5.02
N ALA A 55 8.25 -0.37 -5.11
CA ALA A 55 7.57 -0.06 -6.37
C ALA A 55 8.13 1.22 -7.00
N THR A 56 8.41 2.24 -6.18
CA THR A 56 9.00 3.49 -6.65
C THR A 56 10.39 3.29 -7.22
N LEU A 57 11.26 2.55 -6.53
CA LEU A 57 12.61 2.27 -7.02
C LEU A 57 12.58 1.50 -8.34
N ILE A 58 11.78 0.43 -8.42
CA ILE A 58 11.65 -0.39 -9.63
C ILE A 58 11.09 0.46 -10.79
N GLY A 59 10.01 1.21 -10.53
CA GLY A 59 9.38 2.08 -11.53
C GLY A 59 10.32 3.17 -12.04
N CYS A 60 11.08 3.80 -11.14
CA CYS A 60 12.07 4.81 -11.53
C CYS A 60 13.18 4.23 -12.39
N ILE A 61 13.78 3.09 -11.99
CA ILE A 61 14.86 2.46 -12.75
C ILE A 61 14.39 2.11 -14.17
N ILE A 62 13.23 1.44 -14.28
CA ILE A 62 12.69 1.04 -15.59
C ILE A 62 12.28 2.26 -16.40
N GLY A 63 11.59 3.24 -15.79
CA GLY A 63 11.13 4.44 -16.46
C GLY A 63 12.26 5.34 -16.96
N PHE A 64 13.30 5.54 -16.16
CA PHE A 64 14.48 6.31 -16.55
C PHE A 64 15.23 5.63 -17.69
N LEU A 65 15.44 4.32 -17.62
CA LEU A 65 16.11 3.58 -18.69
C LEU A 65 15.28 3.60 -19.98
N ALA A 66 14.00 3.22 -19.92
CA ALA A 66 13.11 3.22 -21.08
C ALA A 66 12.99 4.62 -21.71
N GLY A 67 12.85 5.67 -20.90
CA GLY A 67 12.79 7.04 -21.36
C GLY A 67 14.10 7.53 -21.98
N TYR A 68 15.24 7.22 -21.36
CA TYR A 68 16.55 7.61 -21.88
C TYR A 68 16.90 6.91 -23.20
N TYR A 69 16.49 5.66 -23.39
CA TYR A 69 16.68 4.91 -24.63
C TYR A 69 15.54 5.08 -25.64
N GLY A 70 14.51 5.86 -25.32
CA GLY A 70 13.23 5.93 -26.02
C GLY A 70 13.29 5.88 -27.55
N GLY A 71 12.34 5.15 -28.16
CA GLY A 71 12.25 4.92 -29.61
C GLY A 71 13.23 3.89 -30.16
N ARG A 72 13.93 3.15 -29.29
CA ARG A 72 14.78 2.00 -29.64
C ARG A 72 14.10 0.71 -29.19
N LEU A 73 14.49 -0.43 -29.79
CA LEU A 73 14.00 -1.77 -29.45
C LEU A 73 14.00 -2.07 -27.93
N PHE A 74 14.98 -1.54 -27.19
CA PHE A 74 15.06 -1.73 -25.73
C PHE A 74 13.92 -1.06 -24.97
N ASP A 75 13.52 0.14 -25.38
CA ASP A 75 12.37 0.85 -24.81
C ASP A 75 11.07 0.09 -25.09
N GLU A 76 10.86 -0.32 -26.35
CA GLU A 76 9.69 -1.11 -26.75
C GLU A 76 9.58 -2.41 -25.96
N PHE A 77 10.70 -3.12 -25.75
CA PHE A 77 10.72 -4.35 -24.96
C PHE A 77 10.34 -4.11 -23.48
N LEU A 78 10.92 -3.08 -22.84
CA LEU A 78 10.58 -2.72 -21.46
C LEU A 78 9.11 -2.30 -21.32
N MET A 79 8.61 -1.54 -22.29
CA MET A 79 7.22 -1.09 -22.29
C MET A 79 6.23 -2.22 -22.60
N MET A 80 6.61 -3.18 -23.45
CA MET A 80 5.84 -4.40 -23.68
C MET A 80 5.69 -5.19 -22.37
N PHE A 81 6.80 -5.43 -21.66
CA PHE A 81 6.77 -6.12 -20.37
C PHE A 81 5.92 -5.36 -19.34
N THR A 82 6.07 -4.04 -19.26
CA THR A 82 5.27 -3.18 -18.38
C THR A 82 3.77 -3.28 -18.71
N ASN A 83 3.41 -3.29 -19.99
CA ASN A 83 2.02 -3.39 -20.42
C ASN A 83 1.39 -4.74 -20.06
N ILE A 84 2.14 -5.84 -20.13
CA ILE A 84 1.66 -7.17 -19.71
C ILE A 84 1.22 -7.15 -18.24
N PHE A 85 2.00 -6.52 -17.36
CA PHE A 85 1.65 -6.44 -15.94
C PHE A 85 0.43 -5.54 -15.67
N ILE A 86 0.27 -4.45 -16.43
CA ILE A 86 -0.87 -3.53 -16.27
C ILE A 86 -2.21 -4.20 -16.61
N VAL A 87 -2.22 -5.13 -17.56
CA VAL A 87 -3.43 -5.85 -17.98
C VAL A 87 -3.96 -6.76 -16.86
N ILE A 88 -3.08 -7.21 -15.96
CA ILE A 88 -3.48 -8.08 -14.83
C ILE A 88 -4.16 -7.21 -13.76
N PRO A 89 -5.44 -7.47 -13.42
CA PRO A 89 -6.11 -6.72 -12.38
C PRO A 89 -5.45 -6.99 -11.02
N GLN A 90 -4.89 -5.94 -10.39
CA GLN A 90 -4.15 -6.06 -9.13
C GLN A 90 -4.96 -6.76 -8.05
N LEU A 91 -6.24 -6.40 -7.88
CA LEU A 91 -7.12 -7.02 -6.89
C LEU A 91 -7.32 -8.52 -7.14
N ALA A 92 -7.51 -8.93 -8.39
CA ALA A 92 -7.69 -10.35 -8.72
C ALA A 92 -6.45 -11.16 -8.36
N LEU A 93 -5.27 -10.63 -8.66
CA LEU A 93 -4.00 -11.27 -8.32
C LEU A 93 -3.79 -11.36 -6.80
N LEU A 94 -4.12 -10.31 -6.04
CA LEU A 94 -4.05 -10.35 -4.57
C LEU A 94 -5.02 -11.39 -3.98
N ILE A 95 -6.22 -11.54 -4.54
CA ILE A 95 -7.19 -12.56 -4.08
C ILE A 95 -6.67 -13.97 -4.35
N VAL A 96 -6.18 -14.24 -5.56
CA VAL A 96 -5.60 -15.55 -5.90
C VAL A 96 -4.41 -15.86 -4.99
N ILE A 97 -3.49 -14.91 -4.83
CA ILE A 97 -2.33 -15.09 -3.95
C ILE A 97 -2.75 -15.36 -2.51
N SER A 98 -3.69 -14.60 -1.96
CA SER A 98 -4.16 -14.80 -0.58
C SER A 98 -4.94 -16.11 -0.38
N ALA A 99 -5.57 -16.64 -1.44
CA ALA A 99 -6.26 -17.92 -1.40
C ALA A 99 -5.31 -19.13 -1.50
N PHE A 100 -4.29 -19.06 -2.35
CA PHE A 100 -3.38 -20.19 -2.59
C PHE A 100 -2.14 -20.17 -1.70
N LEU A 101 -1.60 -18.99 -1.43
CA LEU A 101 -0.53 -18.83 -0.48
C LEU A 101 -1.16 -18.40 0.84
N GLU A 102 -0.98 -19.22 1.87
CA GLU A 102 -1.07 -18.75 3.24
C GLU A 102 0.11 -17.82 3.53
N VAL A 103 0.15 -16.64 2.91
CA VAL A 103 1.18 -15.64 3.14
C VAL A 103 0.92 -15.04 4.51
N ARG A 104 1.67 -15.51 5.51
CA ARG A 104 1.48 -15.14 6.92
C ARG A 104 2.29 -13.90 7.34
N GLY A 105 3.06 -13.27 6.44
CA GLY A 105 4.00 -12.19 6.78
C GLY A 105 3.74 -10.85 6.05
N THR A 106 3.74 -9.75 6.82
CA THR A 106 3.61 -8.37 6.33
C THR A 106 4.64 -8.01 5.25
N LEU A 107 5.88 -8.50 5.40
CA LEU A 107 6.96 -8.25 4.44
C LEU A 107 6.72 -8.93 3.09
N VAL A 108 6.30 -10.20 3.09
CA VAL A 108 6.05 -10.94 1.85
C VAL A 108 4.90 -10.30 1.07
N MET A 109 3.84 -9.89 1.77
CA MET A 109 2.74 -9.15 1.16
C MET A 109 3.21 -7.82 0.56
N SER A 110 4.10 -7.10 1.25
CA SER A 110 4.67 -5.84 0.75
C SER A 110 5.44 -6.04 -0.55
N VAL A 111 6.23 -7.13 -0.66
CA VAL A 111 6.96 -7.47 -1.89
C VAL A 111 6.01 -7.78 -3.05
N ILE A 112 4.94 -8.54 -2.80
CA ILE A 112 3.94 -8.89 -3.82
C ILE A 112 3.21 -7.64 -4.32
N VAL A 113 2.81 -6.76 -3.40
CA VAL A 113 2.20 -5.47 -3.74
C VAL A 113 3.18 -4.61 -4.53
N ALA A 114 4.46 -4.55 -4.15
CA ALA A 114 5.48 -3.80 -4.88
C ALA A 114 5.68 -4.31 -6.31
N ALA A 115 5.72 -5.63 -6.48
CA ALA A 115 5.92 -6.31 -7.76
C ALA A 115 4.77 -6.09 -8.76
N THR A 116 3.63 -5.57 -8.31
CA THR A 116 2.45 -5.32 -9.14
C THR A 116 2.16 -3.84 -9.31
N ALA A 117 2.66 -2.99 -8.41
CA ALA A 117 2.38 -1.57 -8.40
C ALA A 117 3.36 -0.72 -9.23
N TRP A 118 4.59 -1.19 -9.43
CA TRP A 118 5.64 -0.49 -10.20
C TRP A 118 5.31 -0.13 -11.67
N PRO A 119 4.50 -0.88 -12.45
CA PRO A 119 4.35 -0.65 -13.88
C PRO A 119 3.79 0.73 -14.23
N TRP A 120 2.80 1.19 -13.47
CA TRP A 120 2.17 2.48 -13.71
C TRP A 120 3.16 3.64 -13.56
N LEU A 121 3.96 3.59 -12.51
CA LEU A 121 5.01 4.57 -12.27
C LEU A 121 6.09 4.52 -13.34
N ALA A 122 6.50 3.33 -13.79
CA ALA A 122 7.50 3.18 -14.85
C ALA A 122 7.08 3.94 -16.12
N ARG A 123 5.81 3.82 -16.53
CA ARG A 123 5.29 4.57 -17.69
C ARG A 123 5.29 6.08 -17.46
N ALA A 124 4.91 6.51 -16.26
CA ALA A 124 4.82 7.91 -15.89
C ALA A 124 6.20 8.58 -15.84
N VAL A 125 7.18 7.93 -15.21
CA VAL A 125 8.58 8.39 -15.20
C VAL A 125 9.17 8.36 -16.61
N ARG A 126 8.86 7.35 -17.42
CA ARG A 126 9.31 7.28 -18.81
C ARG A 126 8.84 8.48 -19.63
N SER A 127 7.56 8.86 -19.55
CA SER A 127 7.05 9.98 -20.35
C SER A 127 7.73 11.31 -20.00
N GLN A 128 7.96 11.56 -18.71
CA GLN A 128 8.70 12.72 -18.23
C GLN A 128 10.18 12.67 -18.66
N THR A 129 10.81 11.50 -18.54
CA THR A 129 12.20 11.30 -18.97
C THR A 129 12.37 11.54 -20.47
N LEU A 130 11.40 11.11 -21.28
CA LEU A 130 11.42 11.33 -22.73
C LEU A 130 11.38 12.82 -23.07
N SER A 131 10.68 13.63 -22.29
CA SER A 131 10.68 15.09 -22.43
C SER A 131 12.03 15.70 -22.04
N LEU A 132 12.62 15.29 -20.92
CA LEU A 132 13.88 15.85 -20.42
C LEU A 132 15.09 15.43 -21.26
N ARG A 133 15.08 14.24 -21.86
CA ARG A 133 16.24 13.75 -22.63
C ARG A 133 16.60 14.61 -23.84
N ASN A 134 15.67 15.45 -24.31
CA ASN A 134 15.83 16.33 -25.47
C ASN A 134 16.26 17.75 -25.06
N GLN A 135 16.42 18.01 -23.76
CA GLN A 135 16.87 19.30 -23.25
C GLN A 135 18.35 19.55 -23.55
N GLU A 136 18.72 20.82 -23.70
CA GLU A 136 20.07 21.24 -24.11
C GLU A 136 21.16 20.72 -23.16
N TYR A 137 20.93 20.77 -21.84
CA TYR A 137 21.90 20.29 -20.85
C TYR A 137 22.21 18.79 -20.98
N VAL A 138 21.22 17.95 -21.32
CA VAL A 138 21.43 16.51 -21.56
C VAL A 138 22.23 16.28 -22.84
N ASN A 139 21.99 17.09 -23.88
CA ASN A 139 22.73 17.01 -25.13
C ASN A 139 24.21 17.40 -24.94
N LEU A 140 24.48 18.44 -24.15
CA LEU A 140 25.85 18.84 -23.79
C LEU A 140 26.59 17.72 -23.04
N SER A 141 25.93 17.07 -22.09
CA SER A 141 26.49 15.92 -21.37
C SER A 141 26.80 14.73 -22.29
N ARG A 142 25.99 14.50 -23.33
CA ARG A 142 26.25 13.45 -24.34
C ARG A 142 27.44 13.77 -25.23
N ILE A 143 27.56 15.02 -25.69
CA ILE A 143 28.70 15.47 -26.50
C ILE A 143 30.00 15.36 -25.68
N SER A 144 29.91 15.65 -24.38
CA SER A 144 30.99 15.47 -23.41
C SER A 144 31.32 14.00 -23.10
N SER A 145 30.68 13.04 -23.77
CA SER A 145 30.91 11.60 -23.64
C SER A 145 30.78 11.07 -22.20
N LEU A 146 29.91 11.68 -21.40
CA LEU A 146 29.64 11.20 -20.05
C LEU A 146 28.94 9.84 -20.09
N LYS A 147 29.22 9.01 -19.08
CA LYS A 147 28.57 7.71 -18.91
C LYS A 147 27.06 7.89 -18.77
N VAL A 148 26.27 7.01 -19.39
CA VAL A 148 24.80 7.02 -19.32
C VAL A 148 24.27 7.05 -17.88
N SER A 149 24.88 6.27 -16.98
CA SER A 149 24.49 6.25 -15.57
C SER A 149 24.70 7.60 -14.87
N LYS A 150 25.73 8.37 -15.27
CA LYS A 150 25.98 9.71 -14.74
C LYS A 150 24.94 10.70 -15.25
N ILE A 151 24.64 10.68 -16.56
CA ILE A 151 23.58 11.50 -17.18
C ILE A 151 22.23 11.21 -16.53
N LEU A 152 21.89 9.93 -16.34
CA LEU A 152 20.64 9.54 -15.70
C LEU A 152 20.52 10.05 -14.26
N ARG A 153 21.59 10.01 -13.47
CA ARG A 153 21.56 10.39 -12.05
C ARG A 153 21.66 11.90 -11.84
N GLU A 154 22.57 12.57 -12.53
CA GLU A 154 22.89 13.99 -12.32
C GLU A 154 22.00 14.90 -13.16
N ASP A 155 21.75 14.55 -14.42
CA ASP A 155 20.96 15.42 -15.31
C ASP A 155 19.47 15.09 -15.21
N ILE A 156 19.07 13.83 -15.30
CA ILE A 156 17.65 13.46 -15.37
C ILE A 156 17.03 13.32 -13.98
N ALA A 157 17.57 12.44 -13.13
CA ALA A 157 16.97 12.12 -11.84
C ALA A 157 16.98 13.32 -10.87
N SER A 158 18.03 14.15 -10.90
CA SER A 158 18.09 15.39 -10.11
C SER A 158 16.98 16.37 -10.49
N ASN A 159 16.79 16.62 -11.79
CA ASN A 159 15.71 17.49 -12.29
C ASN A 159 14.31 16.91 -12.05
N MET A 160 14.18 15.58 -12.01
CA MET A 160 12.91 14.89 -11.75
C MET A 160 12.62 14.62 -10.28
N PHE A 161 13.49 15.03 -9.35
CA PHE A 161 13.36 14.64 -7.94
C PHE A 161 11.99 15.00 -7.35
N SER A 162 11.51 16.22 -7.60
CA SER A 162 10.19 16.69 -7.15
C SER A 162 9.04 15.85 -7.72
N TYR A 163 9.14 15.46 -8.99
CA TYR A 163 8.14 14.61 -9.64
C TYR A 163 8.16 13.19 -9.05
N VAL A 164 9.35 12.61 -8.87
CA VAL A 164 9.52 11.28 -8.26
C VAL A 164 8.99 11.27 -6.83
N PHE A 165 9.22 12.34 -6.07
CA PHE A 165 8.72 12.48 -4.71
C PHE A 165 7.19 12.54 -4.66
N MET A 166 6.56 13.34 -5.53
CA MET A 166 5.10 13.34 -5.68
C MET A 166 4.57 11.95 -6.05
N ALA A 167 5.22 11.29 -6.99
CA ALA A 167 4.81 9.97 -7.45
C ALA A 167 5.00 8.89 -6.37
N TYR A 168 6.01 9.02 -5.51
CA TYR A 168 6.19 8.20 -4.33
C TYR A 168 5.04 8.34 -3.35
N ILE A 169 4.56 9.57 -3.08
CA ILE A 169 3.39 9.80 -2.21
C ILE A 169 2.15 9.10 -2.78
N GLN A 170 1.94 9.21 -4.09
CA GLN A 170 0.84 8.51 -4.77
C GLN A 170 0.98 6.98 -4.64
N GLN A 171 2.21 6.47 -4.76
CA GLN A 171 2.49 5.05 -4.66
C GLN A 171 2.32 4.52 -3.23
N PHE A 172 2.77 5.28 -2.24
CA PHE A 172 2.55 5.02 -0.83
C PHE A 172 1.05 4.91 -0.53
N ASN A 173 0.24 5.86 -1.02
CA ASN A 173 -1.21 5.81 -0.85
C ASN A 173 -1.83 4.56 -1.51
N GLY A 174 -1.50 4.27 -2.78
CA GLY A 174 -2.06 3.13 -3.50
C GLY A 174 -1.68 1.78 -2.89
N THR A 175 -0.42 1.63 -2.45
CA THR A 175 0.06 0.39 -1.81
C THR A 175 -0.47 0.23 -0.39
N MET A 176 -0.68 1.32 0.35
CA MET A 176 -1.36 1.30 1.65
C MET A 176 -2.80 0.78 1.52
N LEU A 177 -3.53 1.20 0.48
CA LEU A 177 -4.88 0.70 0.19
C LEU A 177 -4.87 -0.79 -0.17
N ALA A 178 -3.92 -1.22 -1.00
CA ALA A 178 -3.74 -2.63 -1.34
C ALA A 178 -3.32 -3.49 -0.13
N GLY A 179 -2.57 -2.90 0.81
CA GLY A 179 -2.14 -3.52 2.07
C GLY A 179 -3.27 -3.79 3.07
N ASN A 180 -4.48 -3.27 2.85
CA ASN A 180 -5.66 -3.61 3.64
C ASN A 180 -6.19 -5.04 3.37
N SER A 181 -5.51 -5.82 2.54
CA SER A 181 -5.85 -7.22 2.28
C SER A 181 -5.84 -8.07 3.56
N PRO A 182 -6.62 -9.18 3.61
CA PRO A 182 -6.68 -10.05 4.77
C PRO A 182 -5.35 -10.77 5.03
N THR A 183 -4.45 -10.17 5.81
CA THR A 183 -3.29 -10.86 6.35
C THR A 183 -3.63 -11.42 7.73
N LYS A 184 -2.83 -12.36 8.26
CA LYS A 184 -3.01 -12.85 9.65
C LYS A 184 -2.88 -11.74 10.70
N GLY A 185 -2.28 -10.60 10.33
CA GLY A 185 -2.20 -9.42 11.19
C GLY A 185 -3.53 -8.67 11.25
N VAL A 186 -3.75 -7.99 12.38
CA VAL A 186 -4.75 -6.94 12.49
C VAL A 186 -4.37 -5.86 11.48
N SER A 187 -5.00 -5.84 10.29
CA SER A 187 -4.89 -4.73 9.34
C SER A 187 -6.00 -3.73 9.63
N LEU A 188 -5.77 -2.45 9.34
CA LEU A 188 -6.79 -1.43 9.58
C LEU A 188 -8.11 -1.76 8.86
N GLY A 189 -8.02 -2.25 7.61
CA GLY A 189 -9.20 -2.71 6.86
C GLY A 189 -9.97 -3.84 7.54
N LEU A 190 -9.28 -4.87 8.05
CA LEU A 190 -9.92 -5.97 8.77
C LEU A 190 -10.57 -5.53 10.08
N VAL A 191 -9.94 -4.60 10.81
CA VAL A 191 -10.52 -4.03 12.04
C VAL A 191 -11.81 -3.31 11.69
N MET A 192 -11.76 -2.34 10.79
CA MET A 192 -12.91 -1.52 10.43
C MET A 192 -14.06 -2.36 9.88
N GLN A 193 -13.77 -3.37 9.05
CA GLN A 193 -14.79 -4.28 8.52
C GLN A 193 -15.43 -5.13 9.63
N LYS A 194 -14.63 -5.67 10.56
CA LYS A 194 -15.15 -6.44 11.70
C LYS A 194 -16.02 -5.59 12.61
N GLU A 195 -15.60 -4.36 12.91
CA GLU A 195 -16.38 -3.45 13.76
C GLU A 195 -17.70 -3.03 13.08
N THR A 196 -17.65 -2.68 11.79
CA THR A 196 -18.85 -2.33 11.01
C THR A 196 -19.85 -3.48 10.97
N ASN A 197 -19.36 -4.71 10.74
CA ASN A 197 -20.20 -5.92 10.76
C ASN A 197 -20.80 -6.17 12.15
N GLY A 198 -20.05 -5.90 13.22
CA GLY A 198 -20.53 -5.99 14.59
C GLY A 198 -21.67 -5.02 14.88
N ILE A 199 -21.51 -3.76 14.49
CA ILE A 199 -22.54 -2.72 14.60
C ILE A 199 -23.79 -3.11 13.81
N GLN A 200 -23.64 -3.54 12.55
CA GLN A 200 -24.76 -4.00 11.73
C GLN A 200 -25.52 -5.16 12.39
N LYS A 201 -24.81 -6.11 13.00
CA LYS A 201 -25.43 -7.23 13.72
C LYS A 201 -26.22 -6.77 14.95
N LYS A 202 -25.73 -5.76 15.68
CA LYS A 202 -26.44 -5.13 16.82
C LYS A 202 -27.79 -4.53 16.40
N TYR A 203 -27.81 -3.77 15.31
CA TYR A 203 -29.02 -3.08 14.84
C TYR A 203 -30.01 -4.00 14.11
N LYS A 204 -29.53 -5.06 13.45
CA LYS A 204 -30.37 -5.99 12.66
C LYS A 204 -30.99 -7.11 13.51
N CYS A 205 -30.42 -7.45 14.66
CA CYS A 205 -30.93 -8.51 15.54
C CYS A 205 -31.00 -8.06 17.02
N PRO A 206 -31.89 -7.10 17.37
CA PRO A 206 -32.01 -6.60 18.74
C PRO A 206 -32.42 -7.69 19.75
N GLY A 207 -33.19 -8.70 19.32
CA GLY A 207 -33.69 -9.77 20.18
C GLY A 207 -32.66 -10.84 20.59
N LEU A 208 -31.50 -10.92 19.91
CA LEU A 208 -30.48 -11.94 20.24
C LEU A 208 -29.62 -11.53 21.45
N ILE A 209 -29.46 -10.22 21.68
CA ILE A 209 -28.66 -9.66 22.77
C ILE A 209 -29.43 -9.71 24.10
N ILE A 210 -30.76 -9.52 24.05
CA ILE A 210 -31.62 -9.63 25.24
C ILE A 210 -31.64 -11.09 25.76
N ARG A 211 -31.57 -12.07 24.85
CA ARG A 211 -31.59 -13.49 25.23
C ARG A 211 -30.27 -13.96 25.86
N SER A 212 -29.12 -13.35 25.54
CA SER A 212 -27.85 -13.64 26.23
C SER A 212 -27.80 -13.03 27.64
N TYR A 213 -28.44 -11.88 27.86
CA TYR A 213 -28.58 -11.28 29.20
C TYR A 213 -29.56 -12.06 30.10
N LEU A 214 -30.64 -12.63 29.54
CA LEU A 214 -31.62 -13.42 30.30
C LEU A 214 -31.21 -14.88 30.59
N MET A 215 -30.13 -15.39 29.97
CA MET A 215 -29.58 -16.72 30.27
C MET A 215 -28.40 -16.70 31.25
N SER A 216 -27.97 -15.52 31.71
CA SER A 216 -26.91 -15.36 32.72
C SER A 216 -27.45 -14.98 34.12
N TYR A 217 -28.75 -15.17 34.36
CA TYR A 217 -29.39 -15.16 35.68
C TYR A 217 -30.11 -16.48 35.91
#